data_AF-A0A938STH1-F1
#
_entry.id   AF-A0A938STH1-F1
#
_cell.length_a   1.000
_cell.length_b   1.000
_cell.length_c   1.000
_cell.angle_alpha   90.00
_cell.angle_beta   90.00
_cell.angle_gamma   90.00
#
_symmetry.space_group_name_H-M   'P 1'
#
loop_
_entity.id
_entity.type
_entity.pdbx_description
1 polymer ?
#
loop_
_entity_poly.entity_id
_entity_poly.type
_entity_poly.pdbx_seq_one_letter_code
_entity_poly.pdbx_strand_id
1 'polypeptide(L)'
;MSTRTNQQSIGTGAAILWATAVLLGALVIMQAGRLEQRAYADQANSGQHGYSVCSATTGQGTPAQPIEAVYVVDSRDEVLLVYAMERFQDQKVQLRHSESLAALFARARGN
;
A
#
# COMPACT_ATOMS: atom_id res chain seq x y z
N MET A 1 59.77 -26.96 13.71
CA MET A 1 58.33 -27.25 13.72
C MET A 1 57.62 -25.89 13.84
N SER A 2 57.30 -25.27 12.70
CA SER A 2 56.82 -23.87 12.64
C SER A 2 55.31 -23.84 12.49
N THR A 3 54.62 -23.33 13.50
CA THR A 3 53.17 -23.13 13.52
C THR A 3 52.82 -21.87 12.74
N ARG A 4 52.17 -22.00 11.57
CA ARG A 4 51.61 -20.85 10.84
C ARG A 4 50.29 -20.47 11.50
N THR A 5 50.28 -19.35 12.22
CA THR A 5 49.06 -18.73 12.74
C THR A 5 48.31 -18.11 11.58
N ASN A 6 47.19 -18.73 11.18
CA ASN A 6 46.32 -18.22 10.13
C ASN A 6 45.48 -17.07 10.73
N GLN A 7 45.98 -15.84 10.66
CA GLN A 7 45.20 -14.64 10.93
C GLN A 7 44.25 -14.39 9.75
N GLN A 8 43.13 -15.11 9.70
CA GLN A 8 42.00 -14.71 8.86
C GLN A 8 41.41 -13.42 9.43
N SER A 9 41.37 -12.39 8.59
CA SER A 9 40.90 -11.04 8.88
C SER A 9 39.42 -11.04 9.30
N ILE A 10 39.17 -11.10 10.61
CA ILE A 10 37.81 -10.92 11.17
C ILE A 10 37.34 -9.45 11.00
N GLY A 11 38.27 -8.51 10.77
CA GLY A 11 37.99 -7.07 10.81
C GLY A 11 37.23 -6.48 9.61
N THR A 12 37.36 -7.04 8.41
CA THR A 12 36.87 -6.35 7.19
C THR A 12 35.48 -6.81 6.76
N GLY A 13 35.21 -8.11 6.79
CA GLY A 13 33.91 -8.67 6.37
C GLY A 13 32.77 -8.29 7.31
N ALA A 14 33.02 -8.34 8.63
CA ALA A 14 32.04 -7.92 9.63
C ALA A 14 31.72 -6.42 9.51
N ALA A 15 32.74 -5.58 9.26
CA ALA A 15 32.55 -4.14 9.09
C ALA A 15 31.70 -3.80 7.85
N ILE A 16 31.92 -4.50 6.73
CA ILE A 16 31.13 -4.31 5.51
C ILE A 16 29.67 -4.73 5.72
N LEU A 17 29.43 -5.85 6.41
CA LEU A 17 28.07 -6.32 6.72
C LEU A 17 27.31 -5.35 7.63
N TRP A 18 27.99 -4.78 8.63
CA TRP A 18 27.38 -3.76 9.48
C TRP A 18 27.07 -2.47 8.71
N ALA A 19 27.97 -2.03 7.84
CA ALA A 19 27.74 -0.85 7.01
C ALA A 19 26.54 -1.03 6.07
N THR A 20 26.39 -2.21 5.43
CA THR A 20 25.25 -2.48 4.55
C THR A 20 23.94 -2.64 5.33
N ALA A 21 23.96 -3.26 6.52
CA ALA A 21 22.78 -3.38 7.38
C ALA A 21 22.28 -2.00 7.84
N VAL A 22 23.18 -1.10 8.24
CA VAL A 22 22.82 0.28 8.64
C VAL A 22 22.28 1.07 7.45
N LEU A 23 22.91 0.95 6.28
CA LEU A 23 22.45 1.61 5.06
C LEU A 23 21.04 1.15 4.66
N LEU A 24 20.79 -0.17 4.65
CA LEU A 24 19.48 -0.74 4.35
C LEU A 24 18.43 -0.32 5.40
N GLY A 25 18.79 -0.34 6.69
CA GLY A 25 17.90 0.14 7.75
C GLY A 25 17.52 1.61 7.57
N ALA A 26 18.49 2.47 7.25
CA ALA A 26 18.24 3.87 6.96
C ALA A 26 17.33 4.07 5.74
N LEU A 27 17.54 3.32 4.66
CA LEU A 27 16.70 3.33 3.47
C LEU A 27 15.26 2.87 3.76
N VAL A 28 15.08 1.85 4.59
CA VAL A 28 13.75 1.38 5.01
C VAL A 28 13.02 2.45 5.82
N ILE A 29 13.71 3.09 6.78
CA ILE A 29 13.12 4.16 7.60
C ILE A 29 12.77 5.38 6.74
N MET A 30 13.68 5.79 5.83
CA MET A 30 13.44 6.89 4.91
C MET A 30 12.25 6.63 3.98
N GLN A 31 12.08 5.40 3.50
CA GLN A 31 10.92 5.03 2.68
C GLN A 31 9.64 4.94 3.50
N ALA A 32 9.69 4.42 4.74
CA ALA A 32 8.54 4.36 5.64
C ALA A 32 8.02 5.75 6.02
N GLY A 33 8.91 6.73 6.23
CA GLY A 33 8.54 8.12 6.47
C GLY A 33 8.07 8.88 5.23
N ARG A 34 8.34 8.35 4.03
CA ARG A 34 7.91 8.92 2.75
C ARG A 34 6.59 8.32 2.25
N LEU A 35 6.00 7.40 2.99
CA LEU A 35 4.60 6.97 2.83
C LEU A 35 3.65 8.08 3.32
N GLU A 36 3.81 9.31 2.83
CA GLU A 36 2.69 10.24 2.82
C GLU A 36 1.80 9.89 1.63
N GLN A 37 1.10 8.76 1.74
CA GLN A 37 -0.06 8.50 0.90
C GLN A 37 -1.27 9.08 1.61
N ARG A 38 -1.29 10.41 1.75
CA ARG A 38 -2.58 11.09 1.84
C ARG A 38 -3.18 10.96 0.46
N ALA A 39 -3.90 9.87 0.24
CA ALA A 39 -4.78 9.75 -0.91
C ALA A 39 -5.79 10.87 -0.75
N TYR A 40 -5.57 11.94 -1.51
CA TYR A 40 -6.59 12.90 -1.83
C TYR A 40 -6.90 12.65 -3.30
N ALA A 41 -8.16 12.31 -3.56
CA ALA A 41 -8.82 11.82 -4.75
C ALA A 41 -8.02 11.94 -6.06
N ASP A 42 -8.13 10.89 -6.90
CA ASP A 42 -7.43 10.69 -8.18
C ASP A 42 -6.17 9.79 -8.12
N GLN A 43 -6.01 9.00 -7.06
CA GLN A 43 -5.03 7.91 -7.06
C GLN A 43 -5.68 6.61 -7.52
N ALA A 44 -5.43 6.26 -8.78
CA ALA A 44 -5.60 4.90 -9.30
C ALA A 44 -4.25 4.17 -9.19
N ASN A 45 -4.17 3.15 -8.33
CA ASN A 45 -3.03 2.26 -8.27
C ASN A 45 -3.43 0.91 -8.84
N SER A 46 -2.88 0.59 -10.01
CA SER A 46 -2.94 -0.75 -10.61
C SER A 46 -1.93 -1.64 -9.90
N GLY A 47 -2.35 -2.30 -8.83
CA GLY A 47 -1.50 -3.22 -8.09
C GLY A 47 -1.03 -4.38 -8.96
N GLN A 48 0.23 -4.79 -8.78
CA GLN A 48 0.91 -5.82 -9.59
C GLN A 48 0.29 -7.24 -9.50
N HIS A 49 -0.79 -7.42 -8.74
CA HIS A 49 -1.36 -8.72 -8.39
C HIS A 49 -2.84 -8.89 -8.74
N GLY A 50 -3.39 -8.09 -9.66
CA GLY A 50 -4.80 -8.20 -10.05
C GLY A 50 -5.76 -7.46 -9.11
N TYR A 51 -5.24 -6.54 -8.30
CA TYR A 51 -6.03 -5.59 -7.53
C TYR A 51 -5.81 -4.20 -8.11
N SER A 52 -6.89 -3.50 -8.43
CA SER A 52 -6.84 -2.08 -8.78
C SER A 52 -7.58 -1.30 -7.71
N VAL A 53 -6.93 -0.28 -7.16
CA VAL A 53 -7.51 0.57 -6.12
C VAL A 53 -7.66 1.97 -6.67
N CYS A 54 -8.87 2.55 -6.58
CA CYS A 54 -9.07 3.96 -6.86
C CYS A 54 -9.80 4.66 -5.70
N SER A 55 -9.48 5.93 -5.50
CA SER A 55 -10.11 6.79 -4.49
C SER A 55 -10.89 7.91 -5.16
N ALA A 56 -12.10 8.16 -4.67
CA ALA A 56 -12.91 9.30 -5.10
C ALA A 56 -13.48 10.04 -3.89
N THR A 57 -13.54 11.37 -3.99
CA THR A 57 -14.19 12.18 -2.95
C THR A 57 -15.69 11.87 -2.89
N THR A 58 -16.22 11.74 -1.67
CA THR A 58 -17.66 11.57 -1.44
C THR A 58 -18.42 12.89 -1.46
N GLY A 59 -17.71 14.02 -1.61
CA GLY A 59 -18.28 15.37 -1.48
C GLY A 59 -18.50 15.80 -0.02
N GLN A 60 -18.15 14.95 0.96
CA GLN A 60 -18.21 15.24 2.39
C GLN A 60 -16.82 15.59 2.93
N GLY A 61 -16.78 16.27 4.08
CA GLY A 61 -15.53 16.74 4.70
C GLY A 61 -15.17 18.19 4.32
N THR A 62 -13.99 18.63 4.73
CA THR A 62 -13.49 19.99 4.40
C THR A 62 -12.59 19.93 3.16
N PRO A 63 -12.33 21.05 2.47
CA PRO A 63 -11.38 21.06 1.35
C PRO A 63 -9.97 20.57 1.73
N ALA A 64 -9.57 20.74 2.99
CA ALA A 64 -8.29 20.27 3.52
C ALA A 64 -8.32 18.80 3.98
N GLN A 65 -9.51 18.24 4.20
CA GLN A 65 -9.75 16.88 4.67
C GLN A 65 -11.09 16.38 4.08
N PRO A 66 -11.14 16.02 2.78
CA PRO A 66 -12.30 15.36 2.20
C PRO A 66 -12.43 13.92 2.71
N ILE A 67 -13.68 13.47 2.89
CA ILE A 67 -14.01 12.07 3.11
C ILE A 67 -14.00 11.38 1.75
N GLU A 68 -13.28 10.28 1.66
CA GLU A 68 -13.12 9.53 0.41
C GLU A 68 -13.74 8.15 0.48
N ALA A 69 -14.23 7.69 -0.67
CA ALA A 69 -14.56 6.31 -0.92
C ALA A 69 -13.40 5.66 -1.66
N VAL A 70 -13.03 4.46 -1.23
CA VAL A 70 -12.01 3.61 -1.84
C VAL A 70 -12.71 2.47 -2.55
N TYR A 71 -12.49 2.39 -3.86
CA TYR A 71 -12.97 1.32 -4.70
C TYR A 71 -11.82 0.35 -4.94
N VAL A 72 -12.06 -0.93 -4.67
CA VAL A 72 -11.11 -2.01 -4.92
C VAL A 72 -11.74 -2.94 -5.93
N VAL A 73 -11.10 -3.04 -7.10
CA VAL A 73 -11.43 -3.99 -8.15
C VAL A 73 -10.48 -5.17 -8.01
N ASP A 74 -11.00 -6.32 -7.61
CA ASP A 74 -10.25 -7.58 -7.64
C ASP A 74 -10.58 -8.30 -8.95
N SER A 75 -9.58 -8.40 -9.82
CA SER A 75 -9.69 -9.07 -11.12
C SER A 75 -9.60 -10.59 -11.02
N ARG A 76 -9.19 -11.14 -9.88
CA ARG A 76 -9.09 -12.59 -9.67
C ARG A 76 -10.44 -13.17 -9.28
N ASP A 77 -11.08 -12.54 -8.31
CA ASP A 77 -12.39 -12.95 -7.80
C ASP A 77 -13.55 -12.22 -8.53
N GLU A 78 -13.21 -11.38 -9.51
CA GLU A 78 -14.14 -10.60 -10.34
C GLU A 78 -15.16 -9.82 -9.50
N VAL A 79 -14.68 -9.11 -8.48
CA VAL A 79 -15.52 -8.39 -7.52
C VAL A 79 -15.10 -6.92 -7.39
N LEU A 80 -16.10 -6.05 -7.27
CA LEU A 80 -15.93 -4.68 -6.83
C LEU A 80 -16.28 -4.59 -5.34
N LEU A 81 -15.35 -4.04 -4.57
CA LEU A 81 -15.52 -3.71 -3.16
C LEU A 81 -15.44 -2.19 -2.99
N VAL A 82 -16.43 -1.60 -2.34
CA VAL A 82 -16.44 -0.16 -2.04
C VAL A 82 -16.35 0.04 -0.55
N TYR A 83 -15.31 0.74 -0.14
CA TYR A 83 -15.06 1.11 1.24
C TYR A 83 -15.23 2.61 1.43
N ALA A 84 -15.77 3.04 2.56
CA ALA A 84 -15.84 4.46 2.90
C ALA A 84 -15.80 4.65 4.42
N MET A 85 -15.45 5.85 4.84
CA MET A 85 -15.62 6.31 6.22
C MET A 85 -17.00 6.98 6.36
N GLU A 86 -17.75 6.66 7.41
CA GLU A 86 -19.05 7.31 7.67
C GLU A 86 -18.89 8.70 8.28
N ARG A 87 -17.91 8.86 9.19
CA ARG A 87 -17.51 10.13 9.77
C ARG A 87 -16.00 10.17 9.94
N PHE A 88 -15.42 11.36 9.83
CA PHE A 88 -13.99 11.57 10.10
C PHE A 88 -13.57 11.12 11.51
N GLN A 89 -14.47 11.23 12.49
CA GLN A 89 -14.19 10.89 13.89
C GLN A 89 -14.08 9.39 14.13
N ASP A 90 -14.72 8.56 13.31
CA ASP A 90 -14.77 7.12 13.55
C ASP A 90 -13.44 6.44 13.22
N GLN A 91 -12.58 7.09 12.42
CA GLN A 91 -11.26 6.61 11.96
C GLN A 91 -11.27 5.16 11.42
N LYS A 92 -12.45 4.67 11.03
CA LYS A 92 -12.68 3.30 10.57
C LYS A 92 -13.24 3.32 9.18
N VAL A 93 -12.56 2.61 8.30
CA VAL A 93 -13.00 2.35 6.93
C VAL A 93 -13.91 1.12 6.96
N GLN A 94 -15.14 1.26 6.47
CA GLN A 94 -16.13 0.18 6.45
C GLN A 94 -16.46 -0.23 5.02
N LEU A 95 -16.73 -1.52 4.82
CA LEU A 95 -17.24 -2.03 3.55
C LEU A 95 -18.69 -1.55 3.38
N ARG A 96 -18.94 -0.77 2.33
CA ARG A 96 -20.27 -0.24 1.99
C ARG A 96 -20.98 -1.10 0.97
N HIS A 97 -20.23 -1.65 0.03
CA HIS A 97 -20.77 -2.39 -1.09
C HIS A 97 -19.81 -3.47 -1.56
N SER A 98 -20.36 -4.62 -1.93
CA SER A 98 -19.63 -5.70 -2.57
C SER A 98 -20.53 -6.28 -3.67
N GLU A 99 -20.02 -6.35 -4.88
CA GLU A 99 -20.79 -6.81 -6.03
C GLU A 99 -19.88 -7.46 -7.08
N SER A 100 -20.35 -8.52 -7.73
CA SER A 100 -19.60 -9.14 -8.82
C SER A 100 -19.53 -8.20 -10.02
N LEU A 101 -18.36 -8.11 -10.65
CA LEU A 101 -18.14 -7.30 -11.85
C LEU A 101 -19.06 -7.75 -12.98
N ALA A 102 -19.31 -9.06 -13.12
CA ALA A 102 -20.25 -9.59 -14.10
C ALA A 102 -21.67 -9.04 -13.91
N ALA A 103 -22.20 -9.05 -12.69
CA ALA A 103 -23.52 -8.51 -12.39
C ALA A 103 -23.57 -6.99 -12.57
N LEU A 104 -22.53 -6.29 -12.10
CA LEU A 104 -22.38 -4.84 -12.27
C LEU A 104 -22.44 -4.45 -13.75
N PHE A 105 -21.68 -5.13 -14.61
CA PHE A 105 -21.64 -4.85 -16.04
C PHE A 105 -22.89 -5.34 -16.79
N ALA A 106 -23.56 -6.39 -16.33
CA ALA A 106 -24.87 -6.78 -16.86
C ALA A 106 -25.89 -5.66 -16.61
N ARG A 107 -26.00 -5.20 -15.36
CA ARG A 107 -26.87 -4.09 -14.96
C ARG A 107 -26.54 -2.80 -15.71
N ALA A 108 -25.25 -2.47 -15.84
CA ALA A 108 -24.82 -1.25 -16.54
C ALA A 108 -25.16 -1.26 -18.03
N ARG A 109 -25.25 -2.44 -18.65
CA ARG A 109 -25.70 -2.62 -20.04
C ARG A 109 -27.23 -2.59 -20.20
N GLY A 110 -27.99 -2.52 -19.10
CA GLY A 110 -29.45 -2.57 -19.13
C GLY A 110 -30.02 -3.96 -19.41
N ASN A 111 -29.23 -5.00 -19.16
CA ASN A 111 -29.65 -6.41 -19.24
C ASN A 111 -30.10 -6.95 -17.88
#